data_AF-A0A286UT89-F1
#
_entry.id   AF-A0A286UT89-F1
#
_cell.length_a   1.000
_cell.length_b   1.000
_cell.length_c   1.000
_cell.angle_alpha   90.00
_cell.angle_beta   90.00
_cell.angle_gamma   90.00
#
_symmetry.space_group_name_H-M   'P 1'
#
loop_
_entity.id
_entity.type
_entity.pdbx_description
1 polymer ?
#
loop_
_entity_poly.entity_id
_entity_poly.type
_entity_poly.pdbx_seq_one_letter_code
_entity_poly.pdbx_strand_id
1 'polypeptide(L)'
;MSAGGSKWKWWLDPIGAIIIALGVIISWGHTIYRQFELLAGKSAPYDFLKLITYKAMTFSDTIEKVDTIRAYHSGPEYFVEIDVVMAADTPLWKAHDLSQQLQDKIEVLPNVGRAFVHVDHETTHTPEHRKNV
;
A
#
# COMPACT_ATOMS: atom_id res chain seq x y z
N MET A 1 -5.33 -64.20 -3.80
CA MET A 1 -4.10 -63.39 -3.99
C MET A 1 -4.33 -62.08 -3.26
N SER A 2 -3.62 -61.83 -2.15
CA SER A 2 -3.80 -60.61 -1.37
C SER A 2 -3.29 -59.44 -2.20
N ALA A 3 -4.20 -58.58 -2.63
CA ALA A 3 -3.90 -57.38 -3.39
C ALA A 3 -3.12 -56.40 -2.50
N GLY A 4 -1.80 -56.49 -2.50
CA GLY A 4 -0.83 -55.47 -2.06
C GLY A 4 -0.83 -55.05 -0.57
N GLY A 5 -1.98 -54.84 0.06
CA GLY A 5 -2.13 -54.16 1.34
C GLY A 5 -1.67 -54.94 2.58
N SER A 6 -1.56 -56.27 2.50
CA SER A 6 -1.09 -57.10 3.64
C SER A 6 0.42 -57.02 3.91
N LYS A 7 1.18 -56.31 3.07
CA LYS A 7 2.64 -56.13 3.21
C LYS A 7 3.07 -54.73 3.63
N TRP A 8 2.15 -53.76 3.67
CA TRP A 8 2.47 -52.37 3.99
C TRP A 8 2.25 -52.12 5.47
N LYS A 9 3.21 -51.46 6.14
CA LYS A 9 3.11 -51.16 7.56
C LYS A 9 1.97 -50.16 7.78
N TRP A 10 1.07 -50.47 8.73
CA TRP A 10 -0.14 -49.69 9.04
C TRP A 10 0.10 -48.21 9.33
N TRP A 11 1.31 -47.83 9.75
CA TRP A 11 1.69 -46.45 10.07
C TRP A 11 2.06 -45.60 8.86
N LEU A 12 2.28 -46.19 7.67
CA LEU A 12 2.74 -45.45 6.49
C LEU A 12 1.75 -44.37 6.04
N ASP A 13 0.46 -44.68 6.10
CA ASP A 13 -0.60 -43.75 5.75
C ASP A 13 -0.70 -42.57 6.75
N PRO A 14 -0.75 -42.79 8.08
CA PRO A 14 -0.64 -41.70 9.06
C PRO A 14 0.61 -40.83 8.91
N ILE A 15 1.78 -41.43 8.63
CA ILE A 15 3.02 -40.65 8.43
C ILE A 15 2.95 -39.83 7.14
N GLY A 16 2.46 -40.42 6.04
CA GLY A 16 2.24 -39.71 4.79
C GLY A 16 1.28 -38.53 4.96
N ALA A 17 0.17 -38.74 5.69
CA ALA A 17 -0.79 -37.71 6.02
C ALA A 17 -0.17 -36.56 6.83
N ILE A 18 0.65 -36.86 7.85
CA ILE A 18 1.36 -35.84 8.63
C ILE A 18 2.32 -35.04 7.75
N ILE A 19 3.10 -35.70 6.88
CA ILE A 19 4.04 -35.01 5.97
C ILE A 19 3.29 -34.06 5.05
N ILE A 20 2.19 -34.51 4.44
CA ILE A 20 1.35 -33.67 3.57
C ILE A 20 0.76 -32.51 4.35
N ALA A 21 0.22 -32.77 5.55
CA ALA A 21 -0.37 -31.74 6.40
C ALA A 21 0.65 -30.64 6.74
N LEU A 22 1.88 -31.01 7.11
CA LEU A 22 2.95 -30.05 7.36
C LEU A 22 3.30 -29.23 6.11
N GLY A 23 3.35 -29.87 4.93
CA GLY A 23 3.57 -29.17 3.66
C GLY A 23 2.47 -28.15 3.35
N VAL A 24 1.21 -28.51 3.58
CA VAL A 24 0.06 -27.60 3.40
C VAL A 24 0.14 -26.43 4.38
N ILE A 25 0.42 -26.69 5.67
CA ILE A 25 0.53 -25.66 6.71
C ILE A 25 1.65 -24.66 6.36
N ILE A 26 2.82 -25.13 5.93
CA ILE A 26 3.93 -24.25 5.56
C ILE A 26 3.58 -23.40 4.33
N SER A 27 2.99 -24.03 3.31
CA SER A 27 2.58 -23.34 2.08
C SER A 27 1.54 -22.24 2.33
N TRP A 28 0.50 -22.56 3.10
CA TRP A 28 -0.53 -21.59 3.48
C TRP A 28 -0.01 -20.54 4.46
N GLY A 29 0.85 -20.91 5.40
CA GLY A 29 1.50 -19.97 6.32
C GLY A 29 2.29 -18.90 5.56
N HIS A 30 3.06 -19.30 4.54
CA HIS A 30 3.78 -18.36 3.68
C HIS A 30 2.82 -17.46 2.89
N THR A 31 1.73 -18.01 2.37
CA THR A 31 0.73 -17.25 1.61
C THR A 31 0.04 -16.21 2.49
N ILE A 32 -0.41 -16.62 3.68
CA ILE A 32 -1.05 -15.74 4.68
C ILE A 32 -0.09 -14.61 5.06
N TYR A 33 1.18 -14.92 5.34
CA TYR A 33 2.16 -13.90 5.70
C TYR A 33 2.27 -12.82 4.62
N ARG A 34 2.41 -13.21 3.35
CA ARG A 34 2.51 -12.26 2.22
C ARG A 34 1.24 -11.42 2.05
N GLN A 35 0.06 -12.05 2.12
CA GLN A 35 -1.20 -11.32 1.96
C GLN A 35 -1.49 -10.40 3.15
N PHE A 36 -1.10 -10.83 4.35
CA PHE A 36 -1.23 -10.01 5.55
C PHE A 36 -0.37 -8.75 5.47
N GLU A 37 0.85 -8.82 4.94
CA GLU A 37 1.67 -7.62 4.72
C GLU A 37 0.96 -6.57 3.82
N LEU A 38 0.25 -7.03 2.79
CA LEU A 38 -0.50 -6.14 1.90
C LEU A 38 -1.70 -5.49 2.60
N LEU A 39 -2.38 -6.23 3.47
CA LEU A 39 -3.50 -5.71 4.27
C LEU A 39 -3.04 -4.82 5.42
N ALA A 40 -1.83 -5.05 5.95
CA ALA A 40 -1.24 -4.27 7.03
C ALA A 40 -0.71 -2.91 6.57
N GLY A 41 -0.82 -2.55 5.28
CA GLY A 41 -0.33 -1.28 4.77
C GLY A 41 1.17 -1.24 4.58
N LYS A 42 1.78 -2.33 4.09
CA LYS A 42 3.21 -2.33 3.75
C LYS A 42 3.53 -1.17 2.80
N SER A 43 4.58 -0.41 3.11
CA SER A 43 5.02 0.72 2.30
C SER A 43 5.37 0.29 0.88
N ALA A 44 5.07 1.16 -0.09
CA ALA A 44 5.53 1.01 -1.45
C ALA A 44 7.08 1.08 -1.53
N PRO A 45 7.69 0.51 -2.59
CA PRO A 45 9.13 0.59 -2.80
C PRO A 45 9.63 2.04 -2.91
N TYR A 46 10.87 2.28 -2.47
CA TYR A 46 11.48 3.62 -2.47
C TYR A 46 11.49 4.30 -3.85
N ASP A 47 11.67 3.55 -4.94
CA ASP A 47 11.70 4.13 -6.28
C ASP A 47 10.32 4.61 -6.73
N PHE A 48 9.25 3.96 -6.26
CA PHE A 48 7.89 4.42 -6.48
C PHE A 48 7.58 5.69 -5.68
N LEU A 49 8.03 5.75 -4.42
CA LEU A 49 7.92 6.97 -3.60
C LEU A 49 8.63 8.15 -4.27
N LYS A 50 9.87 7.96 -4.75
CA LYS A 50 10.61 9.00 -5.50
C LYS A 50 9.88 9.47 -6.76
N LEU A 51 9.25 8.55 -7.49
CA LEU A 51 8.47 8.88 -8.69
C LEU A 51 7.30 9.80 -8.34
N ILE A 52 6.55 9.48 -7.27
CA ILE A 52 5.43 10.31 -6.79
C ILE A 52 5.95 11.65 -6.31
N THR A 53 7.03 11.67 -5.53
CA THR A 53 7.68 12.92 -5.06
C THR A 53 8.06 13.82 -6.20
N TYR A 54 8.74 13.28 -7.21
CA TYR A 54 9.10 14.05 -8.40
C TYR A 54 7.87 14.61 -9.10
N LYS A 55 6.85 13.78 -9.36
CA LYS A 55 5.62 14.21 -10.04
C LYS A 55 4.89 15.30 -9.29
N ALA A 56 4.78 15.20 -7.98
CA ALA A 56 4.13 16.20 -7.13
C ALA A 56 4.93 17.52 -7.12
N MET A 57 6.26 17.45 -6.94
CA MET A 57 7.12 18.64 -6.93
C MET A 57 7.16 19.37 -8.26
N THR A 58 7.02 18.67 -9.39
CA THR A 58 7.03 19.28 -10.73
C THR A 58 5.64 19.58 -11.29
N PHE A 59 4.59 19.44 -10.50
CA PHE A 59 3.21 19.52 -11.01
C PHE A 59 2.78 20.94 -11.36
N SER A 60 3.08 21.91 -10.49
CA SER A 60 2.69 23.32 -10.67
C SER A 60 3.56 24.24 -9.81
N ASP A 61 3.89 25.43 -10.32
CA ASP A 61 4.60 26.47 -9.59
C ASP A 61 3.78 27.07 -8.43
N THR A 62 2.48 26.77 -8.35
CA THR A 62 1.63 27.19 -7.20
C THR A 62 1.85 26.33 -5.96
N ILE A 63 2.41 25.11 -6.13
CA ILE A 63 2.81 24.26 -5.02
C ILE A 63 4.18 24.75 -4.55
N GLU A 64 4.23 25.35 -3.36
CA GLU A 64 5.47 25.88 -2.80
C GLU A 64 6.36 24.75 -2.25
N LYS A 65 5.74 23.72 -1.68
CA LYS A 65 6.43 22.60 -1.05
C LYS A 65 5.56 21.35 -1.08
N VAL A 66 6.21 20.19 -1.15
CA VAL A 66 5.61 18.90 -0.82
C VAL A 66 6.06 18.54 0.59
N ASP A 67 5.13 18.43 1.54
CA ASP A 67 5.47 18.21 2.93
C ASP A 67 5.64 16.72 3.23
N THR A 68 4.62 15.93 2.90
CA THR A 68 4.65 14.49 3.14
C THR A 68 4.11 13.70 1.96
N ILE A 69 4.77 12.57 1.67
CA ILE A 69 4.26 11.55 0.75
C ILE A 69 4.27 10.21 1.44
N ARG A 70 3.14 9.52 1.38
CA ARG A 70 2.99 8.13 1.81
C ARG A 70 2.38 7.34 0.69
N ALA A 71 2.92 6.16 0.42
CA ALA A 71 2.27 5.19 -0.44
C ALA A 71 2.37 3.82 0.24
N TYR A 72 1.23 3.17 0.43
CA TYR A 72 1.15 1.89 1.11
C TYR A 72 0.16 0.98 0.41
N HIS A 73 0.36 -0.33 0.56
CA HIS A 73 -0.52 -1.32 -0.01
C HIS A 73 -1.91 -1.27 0.62
N SER A 74 -2.93 -1.33 -0.24
CA SER A 74 -4.32 -1.61 0.08
C SER A 74 -4.72 -2.81 -0.77
N GLY A 75 -4.39 -4.00 -0.28
CA GLY A 75 -4.43 -5.21 -1.10
C GLY A 75 -3.38 -5.17 -2.24
N PRO A 76 -3.76 -5.47 -3.50
CA PRO A 76 -2.80 -5.50 -4.60
C PRO A 76 -2.36 -4.10 -5.09
N GLU A 77 -3.13 -3.06 -4.78
CA GLU A 77 -2.91 -1.68 -5.22
C GLU A 77 -2.31 -0.82 -4.11
N TYR A 78 -1.86 0.38 -4.45
CA TYR A 78 -1.38 1.40 -3.54
C TYR A 78 -2.46 2.44 -3.28
N PHE A 79 -2.58 2.82 -2.01
CA PHE A 79 -3.15 4.10 -1.63
C PHE A 79 -2.00 5.09 -1.46
N VAL A 80 -2.17 6.25 -2.07
CA VAL A 80 -1.17 7.34 -2.05
C VAL A 80 -1.76 8.52 -1.31
N GLU A 81 -1.05 9.04 -0.33
CA GLU A 81 -1.38 10.26 0.40
C GLU A 81 -0.27 11.29 0.13
N ILE A 82 -0.66 12.47 -0.30
CA ILE A 82 0.25 13.57 -0.65
C ILE A 82 -0.23 14.83 0.06
N ASP A 83 0.65 15.40 0.87
CA ASP A 83 0.41 16.67 1.55
C ASP A 83 1.26 17.73 0.84
N VAL A 84 0.60 18.72 0.23
CA VAL A 84 1.24 19.84 -0.49
C VAL A 84 0.92 21.16 0.18
N VAL A 85 1.85 22.10 0.07
CA VAL A 85 1.70 23.45 0.63
C VAL A 85 1.51 24.46 -0.49
N MET A 86 0.51 25.31 -0.34
CA MET A 86 0.24 26.45 -1.22
C MET A 86 0.16 27.74 -0.38
N ALA A 87 0.36 28.89 -1.03
CA ALA A 87 0.27 30.18 -0.36
C ALA A 87 -1.11 30.38 0.32
N ALA A 88 -1.14 30.96 1.52
CA ALA A 88 -2.37 31.15 2.30
C ALA A 88 -3.41 32.06 1.63
N ASP A 89 -2.99 32.90 0.70
CA ASP A 89 -3.86 33.76 -0.12
C ASP A 89 -4.36 33.07 -1.40
N THR A 90 -3.96 31.81 -1.64
CA THR A 90 -4.44 31.01 -2.77
C THR A 90 -5.96 30.82 -2.66
N PRO A 91 -6.75 31.25 -3.65
CA PRO A 91 -8.19 31.05 -3.63
C PRO A 91 -8.56 29.56 -3.55
N LEU A 92 -9.55 29.22 -2.72
CA LEU A 92 -9.98 27.82 -2.51
C LEU A 92 -10.27 27.07 -3.82
N TRP A 93 -10.94 27.72 -4.77
CA TRP A 93 -11.25 27.10 -6.07
C TRP A 93 -9.97 26.71 -6.83
N LYS A 94 -8.92 27.52 -6.76
CA LYS A 94 -7.64 27.24 -7.42
C LYS A 94 -6.88 26.14 -6.71
N ALA A 95 -6.87 26.16 -5.37
CA ALA A 95 -6.26 25.10 -4.58
C ALA A 95 -6.93 23.74 -4.85
N HIS A 96 -8.28 23.72 -4.84
CA HIS A 96 -9.08 22.55 -5.14
C HIS A 96 -8.83 22.01 -6.55
N ASP A 97 -8.86 22.88 -7.57
CA ASP A 97 -8.67 22.43 -8.95
C ASP A 97 -7.26 21.88 -9.18
N LEU A 98 -6.23 22.46 -8.55
CA LEU A 98 -4.87 21.95 -8.62
C LEU A 98 -4.70 20.63 -7.87
N SER A 99 -5.27 20.50 -6.67
CA SER A 99 -5.21 19.25 -5.90
C SER A 99 -5.96 18.12 -6.59
N GLN A 100 -7.13 18.41 -7.18
CA GLN A 100 -7.89 17.43 -7.94
C GLN A 100 -7.12 16.97 -9.17
N GLN A 101 -6.52 17.89 -9.94
CA GLN A 101 -5.72 17.52 -11.11
C GLN A 101 -4.47 16.72 -10.72
N LEU A 102 -3.83 17.05 -9.59
CA LEU A 102 -2.72 16.26 -9.06
C LEU A 102 -3.18 14.85 -8.68
N GLN A 103 -4.32 14.73 -7.98
CA GLN A 103 -4.93 13.45 -7.64
C GLN A 103 -5.16 12.61 -8.91
N ASP A 104 -5.86 13.16 -9.91
CA ASP A 104 -6.16 12.47 -11.16
C ASP A 104 -4.89 11.99 -11.88
N LYS A 105 -3.81 12.80 -11.83
CA LYS A 105 -2.52 12.42 -12.44
C LYS A 105 -1.82 11.26 -11.71
N ILE A 106 -1.99 11.16 -10.40
CA ILE A 106 -1.40 10.09 -9.60
C ILE A 106 -2.23 8.81 -9.70
N GLU A 107 -3.56 8.90 -9.76
CA GLU A 107 -4.45 7.74 -9.92
C GLU A 107 -4.27 7.01 -11.26
N VAL A 108 -3.71 7.69 -12.28
CA VAL A 108 -3.38 7.06 -13.57
C VAL A 108 -2.08 6.23 -13.51
N LEU A 109 -1.29 6.33 -12.45
CA LEU A 109 -0.06 5.55 -12.30
C LEU A 109 -0.35 4.06 -12.11
N PRO A 110 0.53 3.18 -12.60
CA PRO A 110 0.32 1.74 -12.45
C PRO A 110 0.27 1.34 -10.98
N ASN A 111 -0.70 0.50 -10.65
CA ASN A 111 -0.96 -0.03 -9.31
C ASN A 111 -1.43 1.02 -8.29
N VAL A 112 -1.82 2.25 -8.69
CA VAL A 112 -2.49 3.18 -7.78
C VAL A 112 -3.99 2.93 -7.85
N GLY A 113 -4.59 2.52 -6.73
CA GLY A 113 -6.04 2.36 -6.63
C GLY A 113 -6.72 3.67 -6.23
N ARG A 114 -6.07 4.46 -5.37
CA ARG A 114 -6.58 5.75 -4.90
C ARG A 114 -5.46 6.70 -4.52
N ALA A 115 -5.65 7.99 -4.80
CA ALA A 115 -4.81 9.06 -4.27
C ALA A 115 -5.62 10.05 -3.43
N PHE A 116 -4.99 10.58 -2.39
CA PHE A 116 -5.52 11.62 -1.52
C PHE A 116 -4.52 12.77 -1.50
N VAL A 117 -4.99 13.97 -1.84
CA VAL A 117 -4.15 15.18 -1.85
C VAL A 117 -4.69 16.14 -0.81
N HIS A 118 -3.93 16.36 0.26
CA HIS A 118 -4.19 17.42 1.23
C HIS A 118 -3.44 18.68 0.79
N VAL A 119 -4.12 19.83 0.83
CA VAL A 119 -3.50 21.14 0.64
C VAL A 119 -3.45 21.89 1.97
N ASP A 120 -2.23 22.18 2.42
CA ASP A 120 -1.94 23.00 3.59
C ASP A 120 -1.46 24.40 3.18
N HIS A 121 -1.54 25.33 4.13
CA HIS A 121 -0.97 26.68 4.01
C HIS A 121 0.22 26.91 4.93
N GLU A 122 0.56 25.93 5.78
CA GLU A 122 1.74 25.98 6.65
C GLU A 122 2.45 24.62 6.75
N THR A 123 3.71 24.65 7.18
CA THR A 123 4.59 23.46 7.26
C THR A 123 4.86 23.00 8.69
N THR A 124 4.32 23.71 9.68
CA THR A 124 4.60 23.51 11.11
C THR A 124 3.57 22.63 11.82
N HIS A 125 2.59 22.08 11.10
CA HIS A 125 1.44 21.43 11.70
C HIS A 125 1.76 20.02 12.23
N THR A 126 1.03 19.62 13.25
CA THR A 126 1.01 18.23 13.75
C THR A 126 -0.05 17.46 12.94
N PRO A 127 0.11 16.15 12.64
CA PRO A 127 -0.81 15.43 11.77
C PRO A 127 -2.29 15.60 12.18
N GLU A 128 -3.08 16.27 11.35
CA GLU A 128 -4.43 16.72 11.73
C GLU A 128 -5.41 15.58 12.04
N HIS A 129 -5.19 14.42 11.41
CA HIS A 129 -6.04 13.24 11.56
C HIS A 129 -5.77 12.41 12.82
N ARG A 130 -4.85 12.84 13.70
CA ARG A 130 -4.65 12.24 15.02
C ARG A 130 -4.89 13.27 16.11
N LYS A 131 -6.13 13.71 16.25
CA LYS A 131 -6.55 14.43 17.46
C LYS A 131 -6.40 13.46 18.64
N ASN A 132 -5.58 13.81 19.63
CA ASN A 132 -5.44 13.03 20.85
C ASN A 132 -6.84 12.90 21.48
N VAL A 133 -7.43 11.71 21.36
CA VAL A 133 -8.64 11.31 22.09
C VAL A 133 -8.20 10.47 23.28
#